data_AF-A0A958SV52-F1
#
_entry.id   AF-A0A958SV52-F1
#
_cell.length_a   1.000
_cell.length_b   1.000
_cell.length_c   1.000
_cell.angle_alpha   90.00
_cell.angle_beta   90.00
_cell.angle_gamma   90.00
#
_symmetry.space_group_name_H-M   'P 1'
#
loop_
_entity.id
_entity.type
_entity.pdbx_description
1 polymer ?
#
loop_
_entity_poly.entity_id
_entity_poly.type
_entity_poly.pdbx_seq_one_letter_code
_entity_poly.pdbx_strand_id
1 'polypeptide(L)' 'MQLSVLTPDQEYFSGEITSVKVPGVLGEFQVLNNHAP' A
#
# COMPACT_ATOMS: atom_id res chain seq x y z
N MET A 1 5.22 8.53 0.47
CA MET A 1 5.77 7.17 0.66
C MET A 1 5.80 6.48 -0.69
N GLN A 2 6.78 5.60 -0.95
CA GLN A 2 6.81 4.82 -2.19
C GLN A 2 5.97 3.54 -2.00
N LEU A 3 5.03 3.27 -2.92
CA LEU A 3 4.27 2.03 -2.93
C LEU A 3 4.62 1.21 -4.16
N SER A 4 5.01 -0.04 -3.94
CA SER A 4 5.14 -1.07 -4.98
C SER A 4 4.08 -2.15 -4.76
N VAL A 5 3.23 -2.37 -5.76
CA VAL A 5 2.25 -3.47 -5.80
C VAL A 5 2.80 -4.55 -6.69
N LEU A 6 3.06 -5.72 -6.10
CA LEU A 6 3.61 -6.89 -6.78
C LEU A 6 2.53 -7.94 -6.96
N THR A 7 2.44 -8.50 -8.16
CA THR A 7 1.74 -9.76 -8.40
C THR A 7 2.79 -10.87 -8.64
N PRO A 8 2.39 -12.15 -8.60
CA PRO A 8 3.34 -13.25 -8.87
C PRO A 8 4.04 -13.16 -10.23
N ASP A 9 3.39 -12.53 -11.21
CA ASP A 9 3.90 -12.43 -12.58
C ASP A 9 4.73 -11.16 -12.83
N GLN A 10 4.34 -10.01 -12.25
CA GLN A 10 5.02 -8.73 -12.51
C GLN A 10 4.73 -7.66 -11.44
N GLU A 11 5.51 -6.57 -11.47
CA GLU A 11 5.18 -5.34 -10.74
C GLU A 11 3.97 -4.67 -11.41
N TYR A 12 2.86 -4.60 -10.69
CA TYR A 12 1.60 -4.04 -11.19
C TYR A 12 1.56 -2.51 -11.04
N PHE A 13 2.20 -1.98 -10.00
CA PHE A 13 2.26 -0.55 -9.76
C PHE A 13 3.52 -0.19 -8.98
N SER A 14 4.17 0.91 -9.35
CA SER A 14 5.31 1.48 -8.62
C SER A 14 5.21 3.00 -8.70
N GLY A 15 5.06 3.67 -7.56
CA GLY A 15 4.90 5.12 -7.56
C GLY A 15 4.86 5.77 -6.19
N GLU A 16 4.98 7.09 -6.18
CA GLU A 16 4.78 7.91 -4.99
C GLU A 16 3.28 8.03 -4.68
N ILE A 17 2.92 7.76 -3.43
CA ILE A 17 1.55 7.89 -2.94
C ILE A 17 1.47 8.74 -1.68
N THR A 18 0.28 9.30 -1.47
CA THR A 18 -0.05 10.09 -0.27
C THR A 18 -0.66 9.24 0.84
N SER A 19 -1.44 8.22 0.47
CA SER A 19 -2.04 7.26 1.41
C SER A 19 -2.50 6.01 0.67
N VAL A 20 -2.58 4.88 1.36
CA VAL A 20 -3.13 3.63 0.81
C VAL A 20 -4.21 3.08 1.73
N LYS A 21 -5.34 2.64 1.17
CA LYS A 21 -6.40 1.93 1.89
C LYS A 21 -6.47 0.49 1.36
N VAL A 22 -6.45 -0.48 2.25
CA VAL A 22 -6.48 -1.91 1.91
C VAL A 22 -7.45 -2.69 2.81
N PRO A 23 -8.07 -3.75 2.28
CA PRO A 23 -8.87 -4.67 3.09
C PRO A 23 -7.93 -5.53 3.95
N GLY A 24 -8.08 -5.47 5.27
CA GLY A 24 -7.43 -6.37 6.22
C GLY A 24 -8.37 -7.47 6.71
N VAL A 25 -7.80 -8.51 7.32
CA VAL A 25 -8.54 -9.66 7.86
C VAL A 25 -9.58 -9.23 8.92
N LEU A 26 -9.28 -8.18 9.69
CA LEU A 26 -10.14 -7.64 10.74
C LEU A 26 -10.99 -6.44 10.28
N GLY A 27 -10.88 -6.02 9.02
CA GLY A 27 -11.52 -4.81 8.48
C GLY A 27 -10.59 -4.00 7.59
N GLU A 28 -11.15 -2.98 6.92
CA GLU A 28 -10.36 -2.05 6.11
C GLU A 28 -9.43 -1.21 6.99
N PHE A 29 -8.19 -1.02 6.55
CA PHE A 29 -7.26 -0.11 7.21
C PHE A 29 -6.55 0.78 6.20
N GLN A 30 -6.09 1.93 6.69
CA GLN A 30 -5.41 2.94 5.88
C GLN A 30 -4.02 3.23 6.47
N VAL A 31 -3.05 3.37 5.57
CA VAL A 31 -1.67 3.74 5.89
C VAL A 31 -1.40 5.13 5.30
N LEU A 32 -0.92 6.04 6.15
CA LEU A 32 -0.65 7.45 5.83
C LEU A 32 0.86 7.72 5.83
N ASN A 33 1.27 8.82 5.17
CA ASN A 33 2.65 9.32 5.26
C ASN A 33 3.07 9.52 6.73
N ASN A 34 4.20 8.91 7.11
CA ASN A 34 4.73 8.85 8.48
C ASN A 34 3.99 7.91 9.46
N HIS A 35 3.27 6.90 8.94
CA HIS A 35 2.84 5.77 9.78
C HIS A 35 4.07 5.10 10.41
N ALA A 36 4.00 4.80 11.71
CA ALA A 36 5.10 4.15 12.43
C ALA A 36 5.48 2.80 11.78
N PRO A 37 6.77 2.44 11.75
CA PRO A 37 7.24 1.19 11.15
C PRO A 37 6.77 -0.06 11.91
#